data_AF-A0A4R4NPD3-F1
#
_entry.id   AF-A0A4R4NPD3-F1
#
_cell.length_a   1.000
_cell.length_b   1.000
_cell.length_c   1.000
_cell.angle_alpha   90.00
_cell.angle_beta   90.00
_cell.angle_gamma   90.00
#
_symmetry.space_group_name_H-M   'P 1'
#
loop_
_entity.id
_entity.type
_entity.pdbx_description
1 polymer ?
#
loop_
_entity_poly.entity_id
_entity_poly.type
_entity_poly.pdbx_seq_one_letter_code
_entity_poly.pdbx_strand_id
1 'polypeptide(L)'
;PRHPLPSMPADNCTIQLGVPGPWHDRLPHFRADHEPSGAGDELQSELLLPREHAVKALRELYTIGDRIRPVLHISEVRTVAADDLWLSPFHGRDSVGIHFTWVRDVEAVMPVLRLVEETLAPFEPRPHWGKLFTVWPDCPDRFRSLVGRFDPQGKFANDFTRILLRE
;
A
#
# COMPACT_ATOMS: atom_id res chain seq x y z
N PRO A 1 12.70 -21.93 7.24
CA PRO A 1 11.61 -21.12 6.65
C PRO A 1 11.26 -19.98 7.61
N ARG A 2 10.68 -18.89 7.14
CA ARG A 2 10.30 -17.71 7.95
C ARG A 2 8.94 -17.17 7.52
N HIS A 3 8.11 -16.82 8.50
CA HIS A 3 6.90 -16.06 8.24
C HIS A 3 7.24 -14.55 8.27
N PRO A 4 6.57 -13.69 7.47
CA PRO A 4 6.76 -12.24 7.55
C PRO A 4 6.54 -11.70 8.96
N LEU A 5 5.43 -12.07 9.60
CA LEU A 5 5.18 -11.80 11.03
C LEU A 5 5.99 -12.77 11.91
N PRO A 6 6.89 -12.29 12.79
CA PRO A 6 7.77 -13.16 13.59
C PRO A 6 7.06 -14.13 14.53
N SER A 7 5.83 -13.81 14.96
CA SER A 7 5.04 -14.60 15.90
C SER A 7 4.20 -15.70 15.25
N MET A 8 4.14 -15.76 13.92
CA MET A 8 3.27 -16.69 13.18
C MET A 8 4.06 -17.88 12.60
N PRO A 9 3.43 -19.07 12.47
CA PRO A 9 4.06 -20.23 11.84
C PRO A 9 4.30 -19.99 10.36
N ALA A 10 5.42 -20.49 9.83
CA ALA A 10 5.82 -20.31 8.43
C ALA A 10 5.12 -21.29 7.47
N ASP A 11 4.28 -22.20 7.97
CA ASP A 11 3.68 -23.28 7.17
C ASP A 11 2.70 -22.74 6.12
N ASN A 12 2.07 -21.60 6.40
CA ASN A 12 1.19 -20.90 5.45
C ASN A 12 1.98 -20.15 4.36
N CYS A 13 3.31 -20.06 4.47
CA CYS A 13 4.14 -19.36 3.49
C CYS A 13 4.57 -20.26 2.33
N THR A 14 4.82 -19.65 1.18
CA THR A 14 5.42 -20.35 0.04
C THR A 14 6.80 -20.93 0.41
N ILE A 15 7.22 -21.98 -0.30
CA ILE A 15 8.43 -22.74 0.01
C ILE A 15 9.66 -21.84 -0.15
N GLN A 16 10.54 -21.85 0.87
CA GLN A 16 11.74 -21.01 0.97
C GLN A 16 13.03 -21.83 0.81
N LEU A 17 14.17 -21.24 1.21
CA LEU A 17 15.50 -21.88 1.25
C LEU A 17 16.04 -22.32 -0.13
N GLY A 18 15.63 -21.61 -1.18
CA GLY A 18 16.14 -21.83 -2.54
C GLY A 18 15.61 -23.10 -3.21
N VAL A 19 14.56 -23.72 -2.67
CA VAL A 19 13.97 -24.92 -3.26
C VAL A 19 13.23 -24.56 -4.56
N PRO A 20 13.62 -25.12 -5.73
CA PRO A 20 12.95 -24.85 -7.00
C PRO A 20 11.46 -25.24 -7.00
N GLY A 21 10.67 -24.56 -7.81
CA GLY A 21 9.25 -24.87 -8.02
C GLY A 21 8.58 -23.92 -9.02
N PRO A 22 7.28 -24.12 -9.31
CA PRO A 22 6.59 -23.29 -10.28
C PRO A 22 6.44 -21.86 -9.76
N TRP A 23 6.45 -20.89 -10.68
CA TRP A 23 6.46 -19.47 -10.36
C TRP A 23 5.30 -19.04 -9.43
N HIS A 24 4.11 -19.60 -9.61
CA HIS A 24 2.92 -19.25 -8.82
C HIS A 24 2.99 -19.75 -7.36
N ASP A 25 3.85 -20.73 -7.08
CA ASP A 25 4.15 -21.19 -5.72
C ASP A 25 5.38 -20.49 -5.13
N ARG A 26 5.86 -19.41 -5.76
CA ARG A 26 7.06 -18.65 -5.33
C ARG A 26 6.82 -17.15 -5.26
N LEU A 27 6.06 -16.57 -6.18
CA LEU A 27 5.79 -15.14 -6.18
C LEU A 27 4.98 -14.67 -4.97
N PRO A 28 3.89 -15.34 -4.55
CA PRO A 28 3.16 -14.95 -3.35
C PRO A 28 3.97 -15.26 -2.08
N HIS A 29 3.75 -14.49 -1.02
CA HIS A 29 4.26 -14.86 0.31
C HIS A 29 3.52 -16.05 0.90
N PHE A 30 2.23 -16.21 0.59
CA PHE A 30 1.34 -17.21 1.18
C PHE A 30 0.91 -18.25 0.15
N ARG A 31 0.78 -19.49 0.59
CA ARG A 31 0.33 -20.60 -0.27
C ARG A 31 -1.15 -20.44 -0.61
N ALA A 32 -1.54 -20.85 -1.81
CA ALA A 32 -2.93 -20.79 -2.25
C ALA A 32 -3.86 -21.80 -1.54
N ASP A 33 -3.30 -22.85 -0.94
CA ASP A 33 -4.02 -23.93 -0.24
C ASP A 33 -4.11 -23.73 1.28
N HIS A 34 -3.70 -22.56 1.79
CA HIS A 34 -3.74 -22.22 3.22
C HIS A 34 -4.40 -20.86 3.43
N GLU A 35 -4.95 -20.62 4.62
CA GLU A 35 -5.44 -19.29 4.98
C GLU A 35 -4.27 -18.29 5.08
N PRO A 36 -4.42 -17.06 4.53
CA PRO A 36 -3.40 -16.02 4.61
C PRO A 36 -3.17 -15.54 6.05
N SER A 37 -2.11 -14.76 6.28
CA SER A 37 -1.73 -14.32 7.63
C SER A 37 -2.86 -13.58 8.36
N GLY A 38 -3.05 -13.91 9.65
CA GLY A 38 -3.87 -13.12 10.59
C GLY A 38 -5.39 -13.20 10.42
N ALA A 39 -5.93 -14.08 9.56
CA ALA A 39 -7.38 -14.22 9.31
C ALA A 39 -8.12 -12.90 8.96
N GLY A 40 -7.38 -11.90 8.45
CA GLY A 40 -7.93 -10.57 8.10
C GLY A 40 -8.14 -9.62 9.27
N ASP A 41 -7.59 -9.90 10.46
CA ASP A 41 -7.68 -9.03 11.63
C ASP A 41 -6.60 -7.92 11.61
N GLU A 42 -6.56 -7.14 10.53
CA GLU A 42 -5.53 -6.15 10.27
C GLU A 42 -6.05 -4.94 9.49
N LEU A 43 -5.32 -3.83 9.59
CA LEU A 43 -5.49 -2.67 8.71
C LEU A 43 -4.25 -2.54 7.82
N GLN A 44 -4.40 -1.92 6.65
CA GLN A 44 -3.28 -1.76 5.72
C GLN A 44 -3.19 -0.34 5.19
N SER A 45 -1.96 0.15 5.04
CA SER A 45 -1.61 1.35 4.27
C SER A 45 -0.49 1.03 3.30
N GLU A 46 -0.39 1.75 2.19
CA GLU A 46 0.77 1.69 1.31
C GLU A 46 0.93 3.01 0.57
N LEU A 47 2.15 3.54 0.62
CA LEU A 47 2.52 4.81 0.02
C LEU A 47 3.60 4.57 -1.03
N LEU A 48 3.40 5.15 -2.21
CA LEU A 48 4.13 4.85 -3.43
C LEU A 48 4.89 6.09 -3.90
N LEU A 49 6.22 6.00 -3.85
CA LEU A 49 7.14 7.13 -4.04
C LEU A 49 8.04 6.89 -5.26
N PRO A 50 8.62 7.94 -5.88
CA PRO A 50 9.68 7.76 -6.87
C PRO A 50 10.80 6.86 -6.30
N ARG A 51 11.22 5.84 -7.05
CA ARG A 51 12.18 4.84 -6.56
C ARG A 51 13.50 5.45 -6.10
N GLU A 52 13.93 6.55 -6.72
CA GLU A 52 15.13 7.31 -6.35
C GLU A 52 15.09 7.89 -4.92
N HIS A 53 13.91 8.02 -4.31
CA HIS A 53 13.75 8.51 -2.95
C HIS A 53 13.76 7.41 -1.89
N ALA A 54 13.82 6.13 -2.26
CA ALA A 54 13.66 4.99 -1.35
C ALA A 54 14.52 5.09 -0.09
N VAL A 55 15.83 5.33 -0.23
CA VAL A 55 16.75 5.40 0.92
C VAL A 55 16.45 6.59 1.83
N LYS A 56 16.12 7.76 1.25
CA LYS A 56 15.81 8.96 2.02
C LYS A 56 14.51 8.78 2.79
N ALA A 57 13.45 8.33 2.12
CA ALA A 57 12.15 8.04 2.72
C ALA A 57 12.25 7.05 3.89
N LEU A 58 13.00 5.95 3.72
CA LEU A 58 13.19 4.97 4.80
C LEU A 58 13.96 5.53 6.00
N ARG A 59 14.92 6.44 5.77
CA ARG A 59 15.62 7.13 6.86
C ARG A 59 14.70 8.06 7.63
N GLU A 60 13.86 8.83 6.94
CA GLU A 60 12.87 9.70 7.59
C GLU A 60 11.88 8.87 8.43
N LEU A 61 11.35 7.78 7.89
CA LEU A 61 10.48 6.86 8.64
C LEU A 61 11.18 6.24 9.86
N TYR A 62 12.48 5.96 9.76
CA TYR A 62 13.25 5.45 10.89
C TYR A 62 13.29 6.45 12.07
N THR A 63 13.33 7.76 11.80
CA THR A 63 13.34 8.80 12.85
C THR A 63 12.06 8.83 13.69
N ILE A 64 10.94 8.40 13.12
CA ILE A 64 9.63 8.31 13.79
C ILE A 64 9.27 6.86 14.19
N GLY A 65 10.23 5.92 14.11
CA GLY A 65 9.99 4.49 14.29
C GLY A 65 9.37 4.12 15.65
N ASP A 66 9.70 4.85 16.72
CA ASP A 66 9.12 4.63 18.06
C ASP A 66 7.62 4.95 18.12
N ARG A 67 7.11 5.78 17.20
CA ARG A 67 5.68 6.08 17.06
C ARG A 67 4.96 5.07 16.16
N ILE A 68 5.67 4.49 15.19
CA ILE A 68 5.12 3.51 14.25
C ILE A 68 5.02 2.13 14.91
N ARG A 69 6.10 1.66 15.54
CA ARG A 69 6.26 0.29 16.05
C ARG A 69 5.11 -0.21 16.95
N PRO A 70 4.53 0.59 17.86
CA PRO A 70 3.49 0.10 18.78
C PRO A 70 2.21 -0.41 18.09
N VAL A 71 1.92 0.07 16.87
CA VAL A 71 0.69 -0.29 16.12
C VAL A 71 0.99 -1.06 14.83
N LEU A 72 2.26 -1.44 14.61
CA LEU A 72 2.73 -2.09 13.38
C LEU A 72 2.90 -3.60 13.59
N HIS A 73 2.29 -4.41 12.73
CA HIS A 73 2.64 -5.82 12.58
C HIS A 73 3.91 -6.00 11.75
N ILE A 74 3.94 -5.41 10.56
CA ILE A 74 5.11 -5.43 9.67
C ILE A 74 5.06 -4.27 8.67
N SER A 75 6.24 -3.84 8.24
CA SER A 75 6.38 -3.02 7.03
C SER A 75 7.13 -3.80 5.95
N GLU A 76 6.66 -3.68 4.71
CA GLU A 76 7.22 -4.34 3.54
C GLU A 76 7.60 -3.29 2.49
N VAL A 77 8.81 -3.40 1.94
CA VAL A 77 9.31 -2.50 0.90
C VAL A 77 9.40 -3.26 -0.41
N ARG A 78 8.72 -2.75 -1.44
CA ARG A 78 8.68 -3.34 -2.78
C ARG A 78 9.07 -2.33 -3.85
N THR A 79 9.44 -2.81 -5.02
CA THR A 79 9.64 -1.96 -6.20
C THR A 79 8.70 -2.37 -7.32
N VAL A 80 8.21 -1.37 -8.05
CA VAL A 80 7.27 -1.56 -9.15
C VAL A 80 7.72 -0.68 -10.31
N ALA A 81 7.65 -1.20 -11.53
CA ALA A 81 7.96 -0.44 -12.74
C ALA A 81 6.89 0.61 -13.04
N ALA A 82 7.25 1.66 -13.77
CA ALA A 82 6.28 2.64 -14.28
C ALA A 82 5.19 1.98 -15.15
N ASP A 83 3.98 2.54 -15.11
CA ASP A 83 2.90 2.22 -16.04
C ASP A 83 2.28 3.48 -16.65
N ASP A 84 1.31 3.30 -17.55
CA ASP A 84 0.58 4.34 -18.27
C ASP A 84 -0.91 4.46 -17.86
N LEU A 85 -1.31 3.78 -16.79
CA LEU A 85 -2.67 3.81 -16.27
C LEU A 85 -2.89 5.10 -15.46
N TRP A 86 -3.81 5.97 -15.88
CA TRP A 86 -3.94 7.32 -15.31
C TRP A 86 -4.14 7.38 -13.79
N LEU A 87 -4.87 6.42 -13.22
CA LEU A 87 -5.10 6.34 -11.78
C LEU A 87 -4.10 5.44 -11.05
N SER A 88 -3.15 4.82 -11.74
CA SER A 88 -2.16 3.99 -11.06
C SER A 88 -1.28 4.84 -10.17
N PRO A 89 -1.02 4.43 -8.92
CA PRO A 89 0.01 5.06 -8.11
C PRO A 89 1.40 4.99 -8.74
N PHE A 90 1.64 4.07 -9.69
CA PHE A 90 2.89 3.88 -10.42
C PHE A 90 2.96 4.69 -11.74
N HIS A 91 1.93 5.48 -12.06
CA HIS A 91 1.81 6.17 -13.34
C HIS A 91 3.03 7.05 -13.66
N GLY A 92 3.69 6.77 -14.77
CA GLY A 92 4.80 7.55 -15.32
C GLY A 92 6.10 7.51 -14.52
N ARG A 93 6.21 6.66 -13.47
CA ARG A 93 7.44 6.58 -12.68
C ARG A 93 7.71 5.21 -12.06
N ASP A 94 8.96 4.78 -12.19
CA ASP A 94 9.50 3.68 -11.39
C ASP A 94 9.36 4.02 -9.91
N SER A 95 8.74 3.11 -9.16
CA SER A 95 8.28 3.40 -7.81
C SER A 95 8.85 2.43 -6.79
N VAL A 96 8.93 2.92 -5.55
CA VAL A 96 9.06 2.12 -4.33
C VAL A 96 7.74 2.19 -3.57
N GLY A 97 7.19 1.03 -3.21
CA GLY A 97 6.03 0.91 -2.33
C GLY A 97 6.49 0.63 -0.90
N ILE A 98 6.09 1.48 0.04
CA ILE A 98 6.27 1.25 1.47
C ILE A 98 4.92 0.86 2.04
N HIS A 99 4.76 -0.44 2.29
CA HIS A 99 3.55 -1.02 2.82
C HIS A 99 3.65 -1.17 4.33
N PHE A 100 2.52 -1.01 5.00
CA PHE A 100 2.35 -1.23 6.42
C PHE A 100 1.12 -2.11 6.65
N THR A 101 1.31 -3.17 7.43
CA THR A 101 0.24 -3.94 8.05
C THR A 101 0.17 -3.53 9.51
N TRP A 102 -0.97 -2.99 9.92
CA TRP A 102 -1.23 -2.46 11.25
C TRP A 102 -2.11 -3.40 12.07
N VAL A 103 -2.09 -3.21 13.38
CA VAL A 103 -3.12 -3.76 14.27
C VAL A 103 -4.51 -3.27 13.84
N ARG A 104 -5.56 -4.05 14.10
CA ARG A 104 -6.94 -3.66 13.82
C ARG A 104 -7.52 -2.69 14.87
N ASP A 105 -6.89 -1.53 14.99
CA ASP A 105 -7.33 -0.44 15.86
C ASP A 105 -7.26 0.88 15.09
N VAL A 106 -8.40 1.34 14.57
CA VAL A 106 -8.47 2.55 13.75
C VAL A 106 -8.07 3.79 14.56
N GLU A 107 -8.48 3.89 15.82
CA GLU A 107 -8.21 5.06 16.66
C GLU A 107 -6.71 5.19 16.96
N ALA A 108 -6.04 4.06 17.22
CA ALA A 108 -4.60 4.02 17.43
C ALA A 108 -3.79 4.24 16.12
N VAL A 109 -4.26 3.69 15.00
CA VAL A 109 -3.54 3.71 13.71
C VAL A 109 -3.63 5.07 13.01
N MET A 110 -4.79 5.73 13.00
CA MET A 110 -5.01 6.93 12.19
C MET A 110 -4.08 8.12 12.53
N PRO A 111 -3.72 8.40 13.79
CA PRO A 111 -2.72 9.41 14.12
C PRO A 111 -1.31 9.05 13.62
N VAL A 112 -0.95 7.76 13.66
CA VAL A 112 0.36 7.28 13.18
C VAL A 112 0.43 7.34 11.65
N LEU A 113 -0.64 6.95 10.95
CA LEU A 113 -0.74 7.06 9.51
C LEU A 113 -0.58 8.52 9.03
N ARG A 114 -1.23 9.48 9.71
CA ARG A 114 -1.05 10.91 9.40
C ARG A 114 0.40 11.35 9.55
N LEU A 115 1.05 10.98 10.65
CA LEU A 115 2.46 11.27 10.87
C LEU A 115 3.36 10.67 9.78
N VAL A 116 3.06 9.44 9.33
CA VAL A 116 3.77 8.78 8.22
C VAL A 116 3.57 9.56 6.92
N GLU A 117 2.34 9.96 6.59
CA GLU A 117 2.04 10.74 5.38
C GLU A 117 2.71 12.12 5.41
N GLU A 118 2.69 12.81 6.56
CA GLU A 118 3.38 14.09 6.76
C GLU A 118 4.90 13.95 6.59
N THR A 119 5.49 12.90 7.16
CA THR A 119 6.93 12.62 7.07
C THR A 119 7.34 12.32 5.63
N LEU A 120 6.47 11.66 4.87
CA LEU A 120 6.73 11.29 3.48
C LEU A 120 6.31 12.36 2.47
N ALA A 121 5.57 13.39 2.88
CA ALA A 121 5.05 14.44 2.00
C ALA A 121 6.12 15.07 1.06
N PRO A 122 7.37 15.32 1.51
CA PRO A 122 8.42 15.87 0.63
C PRO A 122 8.79 14.99 -0.57
N PHE A 123 8.39 13.73 -0.57
CA PHE A 123 8.67 12.75 -1.62
C PHE A 123 7.46 12.47 -2.52
N GLU A 124 6.38 13.27 -2.39
CA GLU A 124 5.16 13.19 -3.20
C GLU A 124 4.57 11.77 -3.30
N PRO A 125 4.25 11.13 -2.15
CA PRO A 125 3.71 9.78 -2.14
C PRO A 125 2.32 9.76 -2.78
N ARG A 126 2.03 8.69 -3.52
CA ARG A 126 0.68 8.36 -3.97
C ARG A 126 0.16 7.19 -3.11
N PRO A 127 -1.05 7.26 -2.54
CA PRO A 127 -1.59 6.16 -1.76
C PRO A 127 -2.08 5.02 -2.65
N HIS A 128 -2.07 3.81 -2.10
CA HIS A 128 -2.76 2.67 -2.70
C HIS A 128 -4.27 2.79 -2.46
N TRP A 129 -5.07 2.85 -3.53
CA TRP A 129 -6.52 3.12 -3.46
C TRP A 129 -7.33 2.14 -2.61
N GLY A 130 -6.91 0.87 -2.56
CA GLY A 130 -7.58 -0.16 -1.75
C GLY A 130 -7.16 -0.21 -0.27
N LYS A 131 -6.40 0.77 0.23
CA LYS A 131 -5.82 0.78 1.58
C LYS A 131 -6.14 2.09 2.31
N LEU A 132 -5.81 2.19 3.59
CA LEU A 132 -5.98 3.41 4.38
C LEU A 132 -4.97 4.49 3.95
N PHE A 133 -5.48 5.69 3.75
CA PHE A 133 -4.75 6.94 3.53
C PHE A 133 -5.60 8.12 4.01
N THR A 134 -4.98 9.27 4.30
CA THR A 134 -5.69 10.50 4.70
C THR A 134 -5.43 11.67 3.76
N VAL A 135 -4.35 11.61 2.98
CA VAL A 135 -4.02 12.62 1.97
C VAL A 135 -4.53 12.16 0.60
N TRP A 136 -5.48 12.91 0.04
CA TRP A 136 -6.06 12.61 -1.27
C TRP A 136 -5.18 13.16 -2.39
N PRO A 137 -4.76 12.33 -3.37
CA PRO A 137 -4.06 12.81 -4.55
C PRO A 137 -5.06 13.38 -5.55
N ASP A 138 -4.55 14.18 -6.49
CA ASP A 138 -5.38 14.76 -7.54
C ASP A 138 -5.84 13.73 -8.58
N CYS A 139 -7.10 13.83 -8.98
CA CYS A 139 -7.63 13.08 -10.11
C CYS A 139 -7.23 13.73 -11.44
N PRO A 140 -6.60 13.00 -12.38
CA PRO A 140 -6.25 13.53 -13.69
C PRO A 140 -7.47 13.99 -14.49
N ASP A 141 -7.37 15.14 -15.16
CA ASP A 141 -8.47 15.71 -15.97
C ASP A 141 -9.00 14.76 -17.04
N ARG A 142 -8.10 13.97 -17.64
CA ARG A 142 -8.47 12.96 -18.63
C ARG A 142 -9.38 11.88 -18.05
N PHE A 143 -9.12 11.47 -16.80
CA PHE A 143 -9.99 10.50 -16.13
C PHE A 143 -11.34 11.11 -15.77
N ARG A 144 -11.37 12.34 -15.22
CA ARG A 144 -12.63 13.06 -14.96
C ARG A 144 -13.49 13.20 -16.22
N SER A 145 -12.87 13.60 -17.34
CA SER A 145 -13.54 13.72 -18.63
C SER A 145 -14.04 12.37 -19.15
N LEU A 146 -13.31 11.28 -18.90
CA LEU A 146 -13.73 9.93 -19.26
C LEU A 146 -14.98 9.51 -18.49
N VAL A 147 -14.99 9.73 -17.17
CA VAL A 147 -16.15 9.44 -16.31
C VAL A 147 -17.36 10.25 -16.76
N GLY A 148 -17.23 11.56 -16.95
CA GLY A 148 -18.35 12.41 -17.40
C GLY A 148 -18.93 11.99 -18.77
N ARG A 149 -18.13 11.37 -19.64
CA ARG A 149 -18.60 10.85 -20.94
C ARG A 149 -19.34 9.51 -20.82
N PHE A 150 -18.86 8.60 -19.98
CA PHE A 150 -19.37 7.23 -19.91
C PHE A 150 -20.40 7.00 -18.79
N ASP A 151 -20.38 7.83 -17.74
CA ASP A 151 -21.32 7.80 -16.63
C ASP A 151 -21.81 9.22 -16.26
N PRO A 152 -22.46 9.94 -17.19
CA PRO A 152 -22.90 11.33 -16.96
C PRO A 152 -23.93 11.47 -15.83
N GLN A 153 -24.55 10.38 -15.39
CA GLN A 153 -25.52 10.35 -14.30
C GLN A 153 -24.92 9.84 -12.98
N GLY A 154 -23.63 9.48 -12.95
CA GLY A 154 -22.94 9.00 -11.76
C GLY A 154 -23.52 7.71 -11.18
N LYS A 155 -24.00 6.79 -12.02
CA LYS A 155 -24.57 5.51 -11.59
C LYS A 155 -23.57 4.67 -10.77
N PHE A 156 -22.28 4.77 -11.09
CA PHE A 156 -21.21 4.06 -10.38
C PHE A 156 -20.50 4.92 -9.33
N ALA A 157 -20.96 6.17 -9.12
CA ALA A 157 -20.35 7.06 -8.15
C ALA A 157 -20.76 6.68 -6.72
N ASN A 158 -19.78 6.67 -5.83
CA ASN A 158 -19.95 6.59 -4.37
C ASN A 158 -19.18 7.75 -3.70
N ASP A 159 -19.23 7.83 -2.37
CA ASP A 159 -18.60 8.92 -1.63
C ASP A 159 -17.09 8.97 -1.88
N PHE A 160 -16.42 7.81 -2.01
CA PHE A 160 -15.00 7.74 -2.32
C PHE A 160 -14.69 8.34 -3.69
N THR A 161 -15.41 7.95 -4.74
CA THR A 161 -15.16 8.46 -6.09
C THR A 161 -15.56 9.91 -6.22
N ARG A 162 -16.59 10.39 -5.50
CA ARG A 162 -16.97 11.82 -5.50
C ARG A 162 -15.87 12.68 -4.89
N ILE A 163 -15.28 12.27 -3.77
CA ILE A 163 -14.12 12.97 -3.17
C ILE A 163 -12.97 13.03 -4.18
N LEU A 164 -12.64 11.89 -4.82
CA LEU A 164 -11.58 11.83 -5.82
C LEU A 164 -11.85 12.74 -7.03
N LEU A 165 -13.07 12.70 -7.57
CA LEU A 165 -13.49 13.48 -8.73
C LEU A 165 -13.67 14.97 -8.41
N ARG A 166 -13.77 15.34 -7.12
CA ARG A 166 -14.09 16.67 -6.59
C ARG A 166 -15.50 17.12 -7.01
N GLU A 167 -16.46 16.20 -6.88
CA GLU A 167 -17.89 16.37 -7.18
C GLU A 167 -18.74 16.49 -5.92
#